data_AF-A0A7X7PFP3-F1
#
_entry.id   AF-A0A7X7PFP3-F1
#
_cell.length_a   1.000
_cell.length_b   1.000
_cell.length_c   1.000
_cell.angle_alpha   90.00
_cell.angle_beta   90.00
_cell.angle_gamma   90.00
#
_symmetry.space_group_name_H-M   'P 1'
#
loop_
_entity.id
_entity.type
_entity.pdbx_description
1 polymer ?
#
loop_
_entity_poly.entity_id
_entity_poly.type
_entity_poly.pdbx_seq_one_letter_code
_entity_poly.pdbx_strand_id
1 'polypeptide(L)'
;RLACFGAESTPAKVELLERPFAWRITRALLAAGIGLGLAPVAAIIPPHIPWAGAALIGGGVIARGRWIERYTLARLDGTCPRCGGQIEMTPGRRLREPESITCGSCGETVLLEVEVA
;
A
#
# COMPACT_ATOMS: atom_id res chain seq x y z
N ARG A 1 11.47 -3.87 12.37
CA ARG A 1 11.18 -4.41 13.71
C ARG A 1 9.67 -4.41 13.92
N LEU A 2 9.14 -5.32 14.73
CA LEU A 2 7.74 -5.33 15.14
C LEU A 2 7.62 -4.71 16.53
N ALA A 3 6.85 -3.63 16.64
CA ALA A 3 6.61 -2.94 17.90
C ALA A 3 5.13 -3.01 18.27
N CYS A 4 4.84 -3.20 19.54
CA CYS A 4 3.49 -3.16 20.08
C CYS A 4 3.51 -2.29 21.33
N PHE A 5 2.43 -1.54 21.57
CA PHE A 5 2.33 -0.72 22.77
C PHE A 5 2.40 -1.63 24.02
N GLY A 6 3.39 -1.39 24.88
CA GLY A 6 3.58 -2.13 26.13
C GLY A 6 4.33 -3.48 26.03
N ALA A 7 5.01 -3.79 24.92
CA ALA A 7 5.86 -4.98 24.79
C ALA A 7 7.23 -4.66 24.18
N GLU A 8 8.25 -5.47 24.48
CA GLU A 8 9.58 -5.32 23.87
C GLU A 8 9.54 -5.61 22.36
N SER A 9 10.21 -4.75 21.59
CA SER A 9 10.26 -4.86 20.13
C SER A 9 10.96 -6.15 19.71
N THR A 10 10.33 -6.93 18.83
CA THR A 10 10.89 -8.20 18.35
C THR A 10 11.50 -8.03 16.95
N PRO A 11 12.69 -8.61 16.67
CA PRO A 11 13.24 -8.63 15.33
C PRO A 11 12.34 -9.46 14.40
N ALA A 12 11.99 -8.89 13.25
CA ALA A 12 11.19 -9.57 12.22
C ALA A 12 11.95 -9.52 10.90
N LYS A 13 11.88 -10.61 10.13
CA LYS A 13 12.43 -10.66 8.78
C LYS A 13 11.36 -10.20 7.80
N VAL A 14 11.73 -9.25 6.94
CA VAL A 14 10.85 -8.68 5.93
C VAL A 14 11.53 -8.89 4.58
N GLU A 15 10.87 -9.61 3.68
CA GLU A 15 11.24 -9.62 2.27
C GLU A 15 10.49 -8.49 1.57
N LEU A 16 11.25 -7.55 1.01
CA LEU A 16 10.73 -6.42 0.26
C LEU A 16 10.99 -6.69 -1.23
N LEU A 17 9.94 -6.58 -2.04
CA LEU A 17 10.09 -6.50 -3.48
C LEU A 17 10.22 -5.03 -3.87
N GLU A 18 11.43 -4.65 -4.30
CA GLU A 18 11.65 -3.35 -4.91
C GLU A 18 10.92 -3.28 -6.25
N ARG A 19 10.00 -2.32 -6.38
CA ARG A 19 9.33 -2.06 -7.65
C ARG A 19 10.20 -1.10 -8.46
N PRO A 20 10.73 -1.51 -9.63
CA PRO A 20 11.60 -0.65 -10.42
C PRO A 20 10.85 0.62 -10.84
N PHE A 21 11.57 1.73 -10.88
CA PHE A 21 11.03 3.05 -11.20
C PHE A 21 10.25 3.07 -12.52
N ALA A 22 10.71 2.32 -13.53
CA ALA A 22 10.02 2.15 -14.81
C ALA A 22 8.61 1.56 -14.64
N TRP A 23 8.44 0.54 -13.80
CA TRP A 23 7.13 -0.07 -13.56
C TRP A 23 6.16 0.90 -12.86
N ARG A 24 6.68 1.73 -11.94
CA ARG A 24 5.91 2.77 -11.23
C ARG A 24 5.45 3.87 -12.18
N ILE A 25 6.35 4.37 -13.03
CA ILE A 25 6.01 5.35 -14.08
C ILE A 25 4.96 4.79 -15.03
N THR A 26 5.18 3.60 -15.59
CA THR A 26 4.25 3.02 -16.57
C THR A 26 2.87 2.84 -15.97
N ARG A 27 2.76 2.33 -14.74
CA ARG A 27 1.47 2.15 -14.06
C ARG A 27 0.80 3.47 -13.68
N ALA A 28 1.57 4.50 -13.32
CA ALA A 28 1.05 5.83 -13.02
C ALA A 28 0.53 6.52 -14.29
N LEU A 29 1.31 6.48 -15.39
CA LEU A 29 0.91 7.02 -16.69
C LEU A 29 -0.31 6.32 -17.26
N LEU A 30 -0.41 5.00 -17.11
CA LEU A 30 -1.57 4.24 -17.60
C LEU A 30 -2.84 4.62 -16.82
N ALA A 31 -2.75 4.77 -15.50
CA ALA A 31 -3.88 5.24 -14.68
C ALA A 31 -4.28 6.69 -15.01
N ALA A 32 -3.30 7.58 -15.20
CA ALA A 32 -3.54 8.96 -15.59
C ALA A 32 -4.15 9.05 -16.99
N GLY A 33 -3.65 8.26 -17.95
CA GLY A 33 -4.16 8.19 -19.32
C GLY A 33 -5.60 7.69 -19.39
N ILE A 34 -5.95 6.67 -18.60
CA ILE A 34 -7.35 6.20 -18.49
C ILE A 34 -8.25 7.31 -17.93
N GLY A 35 -7.84 7.97 -16.84
CA GLY A 35 -8.61 9.08 -16.28
C GLY A 35 -8.80 10.23 -17.26
N LEU A 36 -7.74 10.59 -18.00
CA LEU A 36 -7.75 11.63 -19.01
C LEU A 36 -8.63 11.26 -20.22
N GLY A 37 -8.64 9.98 -20.63
CA GLY A 37 -9.47 9.50 -21.73
C GLY A 37 -10.95 9.33 -21.36
N LEU A 38 -11.25 8.97 -20.11
CA LEU A 38 -12.62 8.88 -19.60
C LEU A 38 -13.25 10.24 -19.37
N ALA A 39 -12.47 11.26 -18.99
CA ALA A 39 -12.96 12.61 -18.72
C ALA A 39 -13.80 13.23 -19.85
N PRO A 40 -13.38 13.25 -21.13
CA PRO A 40 -14.19 13.79 -22.22
C PRO A 40 -15.43 12.95 -22.51
N VAL A 41 -15.37 11.63 -22.35
CA VAL A 41 -16.54 10.74 -22.51
C VAL A 41 -17.57 11.00 -21.41
N ALA A 42 -17.10 11.12 -20.17
CA ALA A 42 -17.89 11.43 -19.00
C ALA A 42 -18.53 12.84 -19.07
N ALA A 43 -17.86 13.80 -19.71
CA ALA A 43 -18.37 15.16 -19.90
C ALA A 43 -19.57 15.24 -20.87
N ILE A 44 -19.81 14.20 -21.69
CA ILE A 44 -20.96 14.15 -22.61
C ILE A 44 -22.25 13.78 -21.86
N ILE A 45 -22.14 13.09 -20.72
CA ILE A 45 -23.29 12.57 -19.98
C ILE A 45 -23.68 13.56 -18.86
N PRO A 46 -24.89 14.14 -18.87
CA PRO A 46 -25.38 14.94 -17.75
C PRO A 46 -25.51 14.06 -16.49
N PRO A 47 -25.04 14.51 -15.31
CA PRO A 47 -24.36 15.78 -15.02
C PRO A 47 -22.86 15.75 -15.38
N HIS A 48 -22.46 16.57 -16.35
CA HIS A 48 -21.13 16.56 -16.98
C HIS A 48 -19.96 16.89 -16.04
N ILE A 49 -20.13 17.88 -15.14
CA ILE A 49 -19.06 18.33 -14.23
C ILE A 49 -18.70 17.26 -13.19
N PRO A 50 -19.66 16.64 -12.47
CA PRO A 50 -19.35 15.58 -11.50
C PRO A 50 -18.58 14.39 -12.09
N TRP A 51 -18.98 13.91 -13.27
CA TRP A 51 -18.36 12.72 -13.86
C TRP A 51 -16.94 12.99 -14.38
N ALA A 52 -16.74 14.12 -15.06
CA ALA A 52 -15.42 14.53 -15.52
C ALA A 52 -14.46 14.78 -14.33
N GLY A 53 -14.96 15.43 -13.27
CA GLY A 53 -14.21 15.65 -12.03
C GLY A 53 -13.82 14.34 -11.36
N ALA A 54 -14.76 13.39 -11.21
CA ALA A 54 -14.51 12.09 -10.62
C ALA A 54 -13.46 11.28 -11.41
N ALA A 55 -13.52 11.31 -12.75
CA ALA A 55 -12.56 10.61 -13.61
C ALA A 55 -11.13 11.15 -13.45
N LEU A 56 -10.97 12.47 -13.44
CA LEU A 56 -9.66 13.13 -13.29
C LEU A 56 -9.10 12.95 -11.87
N ILE A 57 -9.91 13.19 -10.84
CA ILE A 57 -9.50 13.03 -9.44
C ILE A 57 -9.18 11.57 -9.14
N GLY A 58 -10.05 10.65 -9.56
CA GLY A 58 -9.84 9.20 -9.37
C GLY A 58 -8.57 8.71 -10.07
N GLY A 59 -8.36 9.09 -11.33
CA GLY A 59 -7.15 8.76 -12.08
C GLY A 59 -5.89 9.30 -11.42
N GLY A 60 -5.91 10.57 -10.98
CA GLY A 60 -4.80 11.23 -10.29
C GLY A 60 -4.46 10.59 -8.95
N VAL A 61 -5.47 10.25 -8.12
CA VAL A 61 -5.28 9.58 -6.83
C VAL A 61 -4.69 8.17 -7.02
N ILE A 62 -5.20 7.41 -7.99
CA ILE A 62 -4.68 6.06 -8.29
C ILE A 62 -3.25 6.14 -8.84
N ALA A 63 -2.98 7.08 -9.76
CA ALA A 63 -1.65 7.31 -10.32
C ALA A 63 -0.66 7.71 -9.23
N ARG A 64 -1.04 8.63 -8.33
CA ARG A 64 -0.25 9.04 -7.18
C ARG A 64 0.02 7.88 -6.23
N GLY A 65 -1.00 7.07 -5.93
CA GLY A 65 -0.86 5.88 -5.09
C GLY A 65 0.16 4.89 -5.65
N ARG A 66 0.15 4.66 -6.97
CA ARG A 66 1.14 3.79 -7.64
C ARG A 66 2.51 4.44 -7.82
N TRP A 67 2.54 5.77 -7.97
CA TRP A 67 3.78 6.52 -8.03
C TRP A 67 4.53 6.46 -6.71
N ILE A 68 3.86 6.60 -5.57
CA ILE A 68 4.53 6.67 -4.25
C ILE A 68 5.02 5.28 -3.78
N GLU A 69 4.38 4.22 -4.25
CA GLU A 69 4.68 2.83 -3.88
C GLU A 69 6.10 2.39 -4.31
N ARG A 70 7.08 2.51 -3.40
CA ARG A 70 8.48 2.08 -3.62
C ARG A 70 8.67 0.60 -3.34
N TYR A 71 8.06 0.12 -2.27
CA TYR A 71 8.28 -1.23 -1.74
C TYR A 71 6.93 -1.94 -1.61
N THR A 72 6.88 -3.19 -2.09
CA THR A 72 5.76 -4.09 -1.82
C THR A 72 6.26 -5.12 -0.80
N LEU A 73 5.48 -5.33 0.27
CA LEU A 73 5.77 -6.38 1.25
C LEU A 73 5.55 -7.74 0.56
N ALA A 74 6.64 -8.46 0.33
CA ALA A 74 6.62 -9.77 -0.31
C ALA A 74 6.34 -10.85 0.74
N ARG A 75 7.06 -10.79 1.85
CA ARG A 75 6.88 -11.73 2.96
C ARG A 75 7.24 -11.06 4.27
N LEU A 76 6.43 -11.29 5.28
CA LEU A 76 6.75 -10.94 6.65
C LEU A 76 6.76 -12.21 7.46
N ASP A 77 7.92 -12.54 8.02
CA ASP A 77 8.08 -13.63 8.98
C ASP A 77 8.54 -13.00 10.30
N GLY A 78 7.66 -13.00 11.29
CA GLY A 78 7.93 -12.44 12.60
C GLY A 78 7.07 -13.05 13.68
N THR A 79 7.51 -12.89 14.91
CA THR A 79 6.78 -13.34 16.09
C THR A 79 6.05 -12.16 16.71
N CYS A 80 4.80 -12.36 17.13
CA CYS A 80 4.04 -11.33 17.84
C CYS A 80 4.71 -11.05 19.19
N PRO A 81 5.08 -9.79 19.51
CA PRO A 81 5.75 -9.44 20.75
C PRO A 81 4.87 -9.66 22.00
N ARG A 82 3.54 -9.77 21.83
CA ARG A 82 2.60 -9.93 22.94
C ARG A 82 2.28 -11.39 23.27
N CYS A 83 2.08 -12.23 22.26
CA CYS A 83 1.61 -13.61 22.47
C CYS A 83 2.58 -14.69 21.98
N GLY A 84 3.67 -14.32 21.30
CA GLY A 84 4.59 -15.30 20.69
C GLY A 84 4.01 -16.04 19.49
N GLY A 85 2.81 -15.69 19.02
CA GLY A 85 2.23 -16.27 17.80
C GLY A 85 3.03 -15.91 16.55
N GLN A 86 3.20 -16.85 15.64
CA GLN A 86 3.81 -16.59 14.33
C GLN A 86 2.88 -15.73 13.48
N ILE A 87 3.42 -14.63 12.96
CA ILE A 87 2.76 -13.76 12.00
C ILE A 87 3.37 -14.08 10.64
N GLU A 88 2.66 -14.88 9.86
CA GLU A 88 2.94 -15.05 8.42
C GLU A 88 1.92 -14.20 7.65
N MET A 89 2.41 -13.23 6.88
CA MET A 89 1.55 -12.49 5.94
C MET A 89 1.78 -12.96 4.50
N THR A 90 0.69 -13.25 3.82
CA THR A 90 0.67 -13.60 2.40
C THR A 90 1.06 -12.39 1.53
N PRO A 91 1.91 -12.58 0.50
CA PRO A 91 2.38 -11.51 -0.39
C PRO A 91 1.24 -10.74 -1.08
N GLY A 92 1.46 -9.45 -1.33
CA GLY A 92 0.67 -8.68 -2.31
C GLY A 92 0.03 -7.39 -1.81
N ARG A 93 0.26 -7.00 -0.55
CA ARG A 93 -0.20 -5.71 -0.01
C ARG A 93 0.85 -4.62 -0.23
N ARG A 94 0.36 -3.40 -0.46
CA ARG A 94 1.21 -2.21 -0.64
C ARG A 94 1.80 -1.83 0.71
N LEU A 95 3.12 -1.72 0.83
CA LEU A 95 3.73 -1.25 2.07
C LEU A 95 3.43 0.23 2.23
N ARG A 96 2.70 0.59 3.29
CA ARG A 96 2.48 1.99 3.67
C ARG A 96 3.17 2.19 5.00
N GLU A 97 4.37 2.77 5.01
CA GLU A 97 5.03 3.14 6.27
C GLU A 97 4.16 4.16 7.05
N PRO A 98 3.92 3.98 8.36
CA PRO A 98 4.01 2.74 9.14
C PRO A 98 2.78 1.82 8.93
N GLU A 99 3.01 0.53 8.69
CA GLU A 99 1.92 -0.42 8.42
C GLU A 99 1.46 -1.08 9.73
N SER A 100 0.17 -0.98 10.03
CA SER A 100 -0.44 -1.68 11.17
C SER A 100 -0.91 -3.07 10.75
N ILE A 101 -0.41 -4.09 11.43
CA ILE A 101 -0.71 -5.50 11.18
C ILE A 101 -1.42 -6.07 12.39
N THR A 102 -2.61 -6.62 12.19
CA THR A 102 -3.34 -7.31 13.27
C THR A 102 -2.86 -8.75 13.38
N CYS A 103 -2.44 -9.18 14.57
CA CYS A 103 -2.04 -10.56 14.81
C CYS A 103 -3.25 -11.50 14.76
N GLY A 104 -3.17 -12.58 13.98
CA GLY A 104 -4.25 -13.57 13.86
C GLY A 104 -4.49 -14.40 15.13
N SER A 105 -3.50 -14.51 16.01
CA SER A 105 -3.61 -15.30 17.25
C SER A 105 -4.21 -14.51 18.41
N CYS A 106 -3.80 -13.25 18.61
CA CYS A 106 -4.23 -12.45 19.76
C CYS A 106 -5.09 -11.23 19.40
N GLY A 107 -5.29 -10.94 18.12
CA GLY A 107 -6.08 -9.78 17.65
C GLY A 107 -5.42 -8.42 17.91
N GLU A 108 -4.21 -8.38 18.47
CA GLU A 108 -3.53 -7.12 18.78
C GLU A 108 -2.95 -6.46 17.53
N THR A 109 -2.96 -5.12 17.50
CA THR A 109 -2.40 -4.36 16.38
C THR A 109 -0.93 -4.08 16.63
N VAL A 110 -0.07 -4.68 15.79
CA VAL A 110 1.38 -4.53 15.82
C VAL A 110 1.80 -3.56 14.73
N LEU A 111 2.68 -2.62 15.06
CA LEU A 111 3.24 -1.67 14.11
C LEU A 111 4.53 -2.24 13.52
N LEU A 112 4.62 -2.25 12.19
CA LEU A 112 5.83 -2.58 11.47
C LEU A 112 6.62 -1.30 11.18
N GLU A 113 7.82 -1.21 11.73
CA GLU A 113 8.80 -0.19 11.38
C GLU A 113 9.91 -0.83 10.56
N VAL A 114 10.04 -0.44 9.29
CA VAL A 114 11.16 -0.88 8.45
C VAL A 114 12.25 0.19 8.49
N GLU A 115 13.41 -0.19 8.99
CA GLU A 115 14.60 0.64 8.97
C GLU A 115 15.42 0.24 7.73
N VAL A 116 15.31 1.03 6.67
CA VAL A 116 16.06 0.84 5.42
C VAL A 116 17.37 1.62 5.55
N ALA A 117 18.49 0.91 5.67
CA ALA A 117 19.84 1.48 5.79
C ALA A 117 20.37 2.03 4.46
#